data_AF-A0A354URP9-F1
#
_entry.id   AF-A0A354URP9-F1
#
_cell.length_a   1.000
_cell.length_b   1.000
_cell.length_c   1.000
_cell.angle_alpha   90.00
_cell.angle_beta   90.00
_cell.angle_gamma   90.00
#
_symmetry.space_group_name_H-M   'P 1'
#
loop_
_entity.id
_entity.type
_entity.pdbx_description
1 polymer ?
#
loop_
_entity_poly.entity_id
_entity_poly.type
_entity_poly.pdbx_seq_one_letter_code
_entity_poly.pdbx_strand_id
1 'polypeptide(L)'
;PAEYFHREALKKRLRRADKYATLVEEKAERRDSMRKFFLILAGLTVLFGIHETAIDIYNRDFTFYSVLVILFLTLVVAVLLFLAWLFDGKTPVTRAEEQTQNIVRKQQKKQEEIQTYSPALRRRMWKFRLISLALIAIAVWMCFAGNWQETPVFIATVVLILGLAMWSLGSPADYNDAVDTGAMIDLGSSRKIEEFADAYRHLRTPLGSAYLAALSPTDKTALVFGPDSTGQYLYFYLTGDNLLGYVGFSPVGISISQVLTEPEFPPEMPQNATLADQLCYHSDIFRMKDWLKESLEAFVKTGTPLPFRPLEPSQIYTFRESFDLIGQHFTLEDHLGQTRYTVEGTAPLVTLRVLDVDGQEVFRMTKQLGHALATYKFYESDRLYGTLEKQLEFARDRFTMETSEGTLELREYLGTVGRNFRVTLDGRMLGGIMEDLALNIPNLVFDNAYLIVYDPEKLPLLTAMAVMVARELARDRSTG
;
A
#
# COMPACT_ATOMS: atom_id res chain seq x y z
N PRO A 1 -11.79 30.83 29.83
CA PRO A 1 -12.19 29.44 30.21
C PRO A 1 -11.82 28.39 29.16
N ALA A 2 -12.26 28.54 27.90
CA ALA A 2 -11.98 27.58 26.82
C ALA A 2 -10.47 27.47 26.48
N GLU A 3 -9.74 28.59 26.51
CA GLU A 3 -8.30 28.64 26.25
C GLU A 3 -7.46 27.96 27.35
N TYR A 4 -7.96 28.00 28.59
CA TYR A 4 -7.35 27.31 29.73
C TYR A 4 -7.51 25.78 29.59
N PHE A 5 -8.73 25.30 29.28
CA PHE A 5 -8.98 23.89 29.00
C PHE A 5 -8.18 23.37 27.79
N HIS A 6 -8.01 24.20 26.75
CA HIS A 6 -7.22 23.83 25.58
C HIS A 6 -5.73 23.71 25.91
N ARG A 7 -5.15 24.66 26.66
CA ARG A 7 -3.76 24.57 27.15
C ARG A 7 -3.54 23.40 28.10
N GLU A 8 -4.50 23.09 28.96
CA GLU A 8 -4.40 22.00 29.92
C GLU A 8 -4.51 20.63 29.24
N ALA A 9 -5.38 20.51 28.23
CA ALA A 9 -5.47 19.35 27.35
C ALA A 9 -4.19 19.16 26.51
N LEU A 10 -3.62 20.24 25.97
CA LEU A 10 -2.35 20.22 25.24
C LEU A 10 -1.19 19.79 26.15
N LYS A 11 -1.09 20.34 27.37
CA LYS A 11 -0.10 19.93 28.37
C LYS A 11 -0.26 18.48 28.82
N LYS A 12 -1.49 17.94 28.83
CA LYS A 12 -1.77 16.54 29.17
C LYS A 12 -1.42 15.60 28.01
N ARG A 13 -1.59 16.04 26.76
CA ARG A 13 -1.13 15.35 25.55
C ARG A 13 0.40 15.34 25.43
N LEU A 14 1.05 16.48 25.65
CA LEU A 14 2.51 16.60 25.69
C LEU A 14 3.13 15.72 26.79
N ARG A 15 2.61 15.77 28.03
CA ARG A 15 3.08 14.89 29.11
C ARG A 15 2.88 13.41 28.84
N ARG A 16 1.83 13.02 28.09
CA ARG A 16 1.66 11.64 27.64
C ARG A 16 2.67 11.31 26.56
N ALA A 17 2.84 12.16 25.54
CA ALA A 17 3.80 11.97 24.46
C ALA A 17 5.23 11.86 24.99
N ASP A 18 5.64 12.73 25.92
CA ASP A 18 6.94 12.66 26.59
C ASP A 18 7.10 11.36 27.37
N LYS A 19 6.08 10.97 28.15
CA LYS A 19 6.11 9.70 28.90
C LYS A 19 6.19 8.48 27.98
N TYR A 20 5.57 8.54 26.81
CA TYR A 20 5.68 7.50 25.78
C TYR A 20 7.05 7.51 25.10
N ALA A 21 7.59 8.67 24.76
CA ALA A 21 8.93 8.81 24.18
C ALA A 21 10.00 8.25 25.14
N THR A 22 9.93 8.61 26.42
CA THR A 22 10.84 8.08 27.45
C THR A 22 10.70 6.57 27.63
N LEU A 23 9.48 6.01 27.56
CA LEU A 23 9.27 4.56 27.67
C LEU A 23 9.78 3.81 26.44
N VAL A 24 9.70 4.42 25.25
CA VAL A 24 10.22 3.86 24.00
C VAL A 24 11.75 3.91 23.99
N GLU A 25 12.34 5.02 24.42
CA GLU A 25 13.79 5.16 24.60
C GLU A 25 14.34 4.18 25.65
N GLU A 26 13.70 4.09 26.82
CA GLU A 26 14.11 3.17 27.90
C GLU A 26 14.02 1.69 27.44
N LYS A 27 12.98 1.33 26.67
CA LYS A 27 12.87 -0.01 26.06
C LYS A 27 13.91 -0.23 24.97
N ALA A 28 14.24 0.78 24.16
CA ALA A 28 15.25 0.69 23.12
C ALA A 28 16.67 0.55 23.69
N GLU A 29 16.97 1.27 24.78
CA GLU A 29 18.24 1.23 25.51
C GLU A 29 18.41 -0.10 26.24
N ARG A 30 17.36 -0.59 26.92
CA ARG A 30 17.36 -1.91 27.55
C ARG A 30 17.54 -3.04 26.53
N ARG A 31 17.01 -2.89 25.32
CA ARG A 31 17.18 -3.85 24.21
C ARG A 31 18.60 -3.85 23.66
N ASP A 32 19.18 -2.67 23.42
CA ASP A 32 20.58 -2.57 22.98
C ASP A 32 21.52 -3.15 24.05
N SER A 33 21.22 -2.91 25.33
CA SER A 33 21.91 -3.55 26.45
C SER A 33 21.76 -5.08 26.44
N MET A 34 20.58 -5.64 26.19
CA MET A 34 20.37 -7.09 26.13
C MET A 34 21.05 -7.74 24.92
N ARG A 35 21.00 -7.09 23.75
CA ARG A 35 21.75 -7.54 22.56
C ARG A 35 23.25 -7.57 22.84
N LYS A 36 23.80 -6.47 23.38
CA LYS A 36 25.21 -6.37 23.79
C LYS A 36 25.56 -7.44 24.83
N PHE A 37 24.69 -7.68 25.80
CA PHE A 37 24.86 -8.74 26.80
C PHE A 37 25.02 -10.13 26.16
N PHE A 38 24.13 -10.53 25.24
CA PHE A 38 24.23 -11.83 24.58
C PHE A 38 25.45 -11.93 23.65
N LEU A 39 25.83 -10.84 22.98
CA LEU A 39 27.07 -10.80 22.19
C LEU A 39 28.33 -10.94 23.05
N ILE A 40 28.36 -10.28 24.22
CA ILE A 40 29.45 -10.41 25.20
C ILE A 40 29.51 -11.85 25.74
N LEU A 41 28.37 -12.43 26.09
CA LEU A 41 28.30 -13.80 26.60
C LEU A 41 28.72 -14.83 25.55
N ALA A 42 28.34 -14.63 24.28
CA ALA A 42 28.83 -15.44 23.15
C ALA A 42 30.36 -15.33 23.01
N GLY A 43 30.91 -14.11 23.05
CA GLY A 43 32.36 -13.89 23.00
C GLY A 43 33.12 -14.56 24.15
N LEU A 44 32.60 -14.48 25.38
CA LEU A 44 33.15 -15.16 26.56
C LEU A 44 33.11 -16.68 26.42
N THR A 45 32.03 -17.22 25.84
CA THR A 45 31.87 -18.66 25.61
C THR A 45 32.86 -19.19 24.59
N VAL A 46 33.13 -18.42 23.53
CA VAL A 46 34.18 -18.73 22.53
C VAL A 46 35.58 -18.69 23.18
N LEU A 47 35.88 -17.65 23.96
CA LEU A 47 37.17 -17.53 24.65
C LEU A 47 37.41 -18.68 25.63
N PHE A 48 36.38 -19.06 26.38
CA PHE A 48 36.43 -20.21 27.28
C PHE A 48 36.68 -21.52 26.51
N GLY A 49 35.96 -21.75 25.41
CA GLY A 49 36.17 -22.92 24.56
C GLY A 49 37.57 -23.01 23.97
N ILE A 50 38.14 -21.88 23.54
CA ILE A 50 39.54 -21.81 23.04
C ILE A 50 40.52 -22.12 24.17
N HIS A 51 40.29 -21.58 25.37
CA HIS A 51 41.16 -21.78 26.52
C HIS A 51 41.21 -23.26 26.96
N GLU A 52 40.06 -23.89 27.14
CA GLU A 52 39.97 -25.31 27.52
C GLU A 52 40.59 -26.21 26.46
N THR A 53 40.33 -25.93 25.18
CA THR A 53 40.93 -26.69 24.06
C THR A 53 42.46 -26.55 24.04
N ALA A 54 42.99 -25.35 24.32
CA ALA A 54 44.43 -25.12 24.38
C ALA A 54 45.09 -25.85 25.57
N ILE A 55 44.41 -25.94 26.71
CA ILE A 55 44.86 -26.70 27.89
C ILE A 55 44.91 -28.20 27.56
N ASP A 56 43.84 -28.75 26.98
CA ASP A 56 43.77 -30.16 26.59
C ASP A 56 44.87 -30.55 25.58
N ILE A 57 45.16 -29.67 24.62
CA ILE A 57 46.24 -29.86 23.64
C ILE A 57 47.62 -29.79 24.32
N TYR A 58 47.84 -28.81 25.21
CA TYR A 58 49.10 -28.64 25.92
C TYR A 58 49.40 -29.84 26.83
N ASN A 59 48.39 -30.37 27.50
CA ASN A 59 48.49 -31.53 28.39
C ASN A 59 48.50 -32.88 27.65
N ARG A 60 48.27 -32.90 26.33
CA ARG A 60 48.09 -34.11 25.49
C ARG A 60 46.87 -34.98 25.87
N ASP A 61 45.86 -34.38 26.49
CA ASP A 61 44.62 -35.03 26.93
C ASP A 61 43.43 -34.75 26.00
N PHE A 62 43.70 -34.32 24.77
CA PHE A 62 42.66 -34.08 23.77
C PHE A 62 41.98 -35.39 23.35
N THR A 63 40.74 -35.57 23.79
CA THR A 63 39.97 -36.81 23.60
C THR A 63 38.64 -36.55 22.89
N PHE A 64 37.89 -37.62 22.64
CA PHE A 64 36.51 -37.54 22.14
C PHE A 64 35.61 -36.64 23.02
N TYR A 65 35.86 -36.59 24.33
CA TYR A 65 35.13 -35.71 25.24
C TYR A 65 35.43 -34.23 24.99
N SER A 66 36.68 -33.87 24.70
CA SER A 66 37.08 -32.51 24.30
C SER A 66 36.33 -32.08 23.02
N VAL A 67 36.20 -32.98 22.04
CA VAL A 67 35.41 -32.73 20.81
C VAL A 67 33.93 -32.50 21.13
N LEU A 68 33.36 -33.28 22.05
CA LEU A 68 31.95 -33.14 22.45
C LEU A 68 31.68 -31.81 23.18
N VAL A 69 32.63 -31.35 24.01
CA VAL A 69 32.57 -30.04 24.68
C VAL A 69 32.65 -28.90 23.66
N ILE A 70 33.52 -29.00 22.65
CA ILE A 70 33.58 -28.01 21.56
C ILE A 70 32.25 -27.94 20.78
N LEU A 71 31.65 -29.09 20.47
CA LEU A 71 30.34 -29.17 19.81
C LEU A 71 29.22 -28.56 20.66
N PHE A 72 29.22 -28.82 21.97
CA PHE A 72 28.27 -28.22 22.89
C PHE A 72 28.44 -26.69 22.99
N LEU A 73 29.66 -26.20 23.14
CA LEU A 73 29.94 -24.76 23.23
C LEU A 73 29.60 -24.03 21.93
N THR A 74 29.84 -24.64 20.77
CA THR A 74 29.42 -24.08 19.47
C THR A 74 27.90 -24.01 19.34
N LEU A 75 27.16 -25.01 19.84
CA LEU A 75 25.68 -24.95 19.93
C LEU A 75 25.22 -23.81 20.85
N VAL A 76 25.84 -23.65 22.03
CA VAL A 76 25.52 -22.58 22.98
C VAL A 76 25.80 -21.20 22.35
N VAL A 77 26.93 -21.03 21.67
CA VAL A 77 27.25 -19.80 20.93
C VAL A 77 26.21 -19.53 19.85
N ALA A 78 25.77 -20.54 19.09
CA ALA A 78 24.73 -20.40 18.09
C ALA A 78 23.39 -19.93 18.70
N VAL A 79 23.01 -20.48 19.86
CA VAL A 79 21.81 -20.04 20.60
C VAL A 79 21.97 -18.61 21.12
N LEU A 80 23.12 -18.24 21.67
CA LEU A 80 23.38 -16.88 22.17
C LEU A 80 23.38 -15.84 21.05
N LEU A 81 23.95 -16.17 19.89
CA LEU A 81 23.90 -15.33 18.69
C LEU A 81 22.47 -15.23 18.14
N PHE A 82 21.71 -16.33 18.15
CA PHE A 82 20.28 -16.32 17.80
C PHE A 82 19.46 -15.44 18.75
N LEU A 83 19.74 -15.49 20.06
CA LEU A 83 19.10 -14.62 21.05
C LEU A 83 19.50 -13.15 20.82
N ALA A 84 20.78 -12.84 20.63
CA ALA A 84 21.25 -11.49 20.30
C ALA A 84 20.55 -10.94 19.05
N TRP A 85 20.37 -11.81 18.04
CA TRP A 85 19.67 -11.52 16.79
C TRP A 85 18.15 -11.33 16.97
N LEU A 86 17.50 -12.10 17.85
CA LEU A 86 16.09 -11.90 18.22
C LEU A 86 15.84 -10.50 18.84
N PHE A 87 16.86 -9.96 19.51
CA PHE A 87 16.87 -8.59 20.03
C PHE A 87 17.38 -7.55 19.01
N ASP A 88 17.77 -7.96 17.80
CA ASP A 88 18.15 -7.09 16.68
C ASP A 88 16.96 -6.78 15.76
N GLY A 89 15.97 -6.06 16.31
CA GLY A 89 14.76 -5.65 15.61
C GLY A 89 13.57 -5.43 16.54
N LYS A 90 12.39 -5.12 15.97
CA LYS A 90 11.12 -5.12 16.73
C LYS A 90 10.68 -6.56 16.96
N THR A 91 10.42 -6.93 18.22
CA THR A 91 9.89 -8.26 18.59
C THR A 91 8.49 -8.48 18.00
N PRO A 92 8.04 -9.74 17.83
CA PRO A 92 6.67 -10.04 17.40
C PRO A 92 5.60 -9.34 18.25
N VAL A 93 5.85 -9.21 19.56
CA VAL A 93 4.96 -8.53 20.50
C VAL A 93 4.93 -7.03 20.26
N THR A 94 6.08 -6.38 20.08
CA THR A 94 6.11 -4.93 19.75
C THR A 94 5.51 -4.63 18.38
N ARG A 95 5.59 -5.56 17.43
CA ARG A 95 4.92 -5.43 16.13
C ARG A 95 3.41 -5.60 16.25
N ALA A 96 2.95 -6.58 17.03
CA ALA A 96 1.52 -6.72 17.32
C ALA A 96 0.98 -5.47 18.05
N GLU A 97 1.77 -4.89 18.96
CA GLU A 97 1.46 -3.62 19.63
C GLU A 97 1.39 -2.47 18.63
N GLU A 98 2.38 -2.30 17.74
CA GLU A 98 2.38 -1.27 16.70
C GLU A 98 1.26 -1.46 15.67
N GLN A 99 0.96 -2.69 15.26
CA GLN A 99 -0.19 -2.97 14.38
C GLN A 99 -1.50 -2.61 15.07
N THR A 100 -1.64 -2.93 16.36
CA THR A 100 -2.79 -2.50 17.17
C THR A 100 -2.84 -0.97 17.24
N GLN A 101 -1.71 -0.30 17.44
CA GLN A 101 -1.65 1.17 17.44
C GLN A 101 -1.96 1.77 16.06
N ASN A 102 -1.55 1.15 14.96
CA ASN A 102 -1.86 1.59 13.61
C ASN A 102 -3.35 1.46 13.32
N ILE A 103 -3.99 0.37 13.77
CA ILE A 103 -5.45 0.22 13.73
C ILE A 103 -6.12 1.34 14.54
N VAL A 104 -5.62 1.62 15.75
CA VAL A 104 -6.15 2.71 16.60
C VAL A 104 -5.96 4.08 15.95
N ARG A 105 -4.79 4.38 15.38
CA ARG A 105 -4.51 5.63 14.66
C ARG A 105 -5.40 5.78 13.43
N LYS A 106 -5.61 4.70 12.67
CA LYS A 106 -6.53 4.68 11.52
C LYS A 106 -7.96 5.00 11.96
N GLN A 107 -8.42 4.41 13.07
CA GLN A 107 -9.71 4.72 13.66
C GLN A 107 -9.80 6.16 14.20
N GLN A 108 -8.71 6.70 14.76
CA GLN A 108 -8.65 8.10 15.21
C GLN A 108 -8.72 9.07 14.03
N LYS A 109 -7.92 8.87 12.97
CA LYS A 109 -7.98 9.68 11.74
C LYS A 109 -9.39 9.67 11.15
N LYS A 110 -10.02 8.50 11.09
CA LYS A 110 -11.41 8.34 10.66
C LYS A 110 -12.39 9.11 11.55
N GLN A 111 -12.19 9.10 12.87
CA GLN A 111 -13.02 9.90 13.79
C GLN A 111 -12.80 11.40 13.64
N GLU A 112 -11.58 11.85 13.39
CA GLU A 112 -11.25 13.25 13.12
C GLU A 112 -11.91 13.72 11.81
N GLU A 113 -11.86 12.91 10.75
CA GLU A 113 -12.56 13.18 9.49
C GLU A 113 -14.09 13.30 9.72
N ILE A 114 -14.69 12.37 10.45
CA ILE A 114 -16.12 12.39 10.80
C ILE A 114 -16.51 13.66 11.59
N GLN A 115 -15.58 14.23 12.37
CA GLN A 115 -15.85 15.47 13.10
C GLN A 115 -15.98 16.68 12.16
N THR A 116 -15.32 16.66 11.01
CA THR A 116 -15.39 17.74 10.00
C THR A 116 -16.67 17.72 9.18
N TYR A 117 -17.41 16.61 9.17
CA TYR A 117 -18.64 16.47 8.39
C TYR A 117 -19.75 17.45 8.78
N SER A 118 -20.49 17.89 7.76
CA SER A 118 -21.67 18.73 7.94
C SER A 118 -22.74 18.03 8.81
N PRO A 119 -23.60 18.79 9.52
CA PRO A 119 -24.69 18.22 10.33
C PRO A 119 -25.67 17.36 9.51
N ALA A 120 -25.84 17.66 8.22
CA ALA A 120 -26.67 16.87 7.32
C ALA A 120 -26.02 15.51 7.03
N LEU A 121 -24.72 15.48 6.70
CA LEU A 121 -23.98 14.25 6.45
C LEU A 121 -23.87 13.38 7.70
N ARG A 122 -23.66 13.97 8.88
CA ARG A 122 -23.64 13.23 10.15
C ARG A 122 -24.97 12.54 10.44
N ARG A 123 -26.10 13.22 10.19
CA ARG A 123 -27.44 12.61 10.33
C ARG A 123 -27.64 11.46 9.36
N ARG A 124 -27.22 11.62 8.10
CA ARG A 124 -27.25 10.54 7.09
C ARG A 124 -26.44 9.34 7.54
N MET A 125 -25.19 9.52 7.96
CA MET A 125 -24.33 8.44 8.44
C MET A 125 -24.98 7.67 9.59
N TRP A 126 -25.51 8.35 10.59
CA TRP A 126 -26.18 7.67 11.72
C TRP A 126 -27.41 6.88 11.28
N LYS A 127 -28.20 7.36 10.32
CA LYS A 127 -29.31 6.58 9.74
C LYS A 127 -28.81 5.27 9.11
N PHE A 128 -27.77 5.33 8.28
CA PHE A 128 -27.19 4.14 7.64
C PHE A 128 -26.59 3.16 8.67
N ARG A 129 -25.92 3.67 9.71
CA ARG A 129 -25.40 2.84 10.82
C ARG A 129 -26.51 2.13 11.58
N LEU A 130 -27.61 2.82 11.89
CA LEU A 130 -28.75 2.20 12.57
C LEU A 130 -29.40 1.12 11.70
N ILE A 131 -29.58 1.37 10.41
CA ILE A 131 -30.10 0.37 9.46
C ILE A 131 -29.15 -0.83 9.37
N SER A 132 -27.85 -0.59 9.27
CA SER A 132 -26.82 -1.65 9.22
C SER A 132 -26.85 -2.52 10.48
N LEU A 133 -26.85 -1.91 11.67
CA LEU A 133 -26.93 -2.64 12.93
C LEU A 133 -28.22 -3.47 13.04
N ALA A 134 -29.35 -2.95 12.55
CA ALA A 134 -30.59 -3.70 12.50
C ALA A 134 -30.48 -4.91 11.57
N LEU A 135 -29.91 -4.75 10.37
CA LEU A 135 -29.71 -5.86 9.42
C LEU A 135 -28.76 -6.93 9.98
N ILE A 136 -27.67 -6.54 10.63
CA ILE A 136 -26.73 -7.47 11.29
C ILE A 136 -27.46 -8.24 12.40
N ALA A 137 -28.25 -7.57 13.24
CA ALA A 137 -29.02 -8.22 14.29
C ALA A 137 -30.06 -9.19 13.73
N ILE A 138 -30.74 -8.81 12.64
CA ILE A 138 -31.71 -9.67 11.93
C ILE A 138 -31.01 -10.91 11.36
N ALA A 139 -29.84 -10.77 10.73
CA ALA A 139 -29.07 -11.88 10.21
C ALA A 139 -28.68 -12.87 11.32
N VAL A 140 -28.14 -12.36 12.44
CA VAL A 140 -27.79 -13.20 13.60
C VAL A 140 -29.03 -13.90 14.16
N TRP A 141 -30.15 -13.18 14.30
CA TRP A 141 -31.41 -13.74 14.76
C TRP A 141 -31.93 -14.84 13.83
N MET A 142 -31.86 -14.67 12.51
CA MET A 142 -32.25 -15.69 11.52
C MET A 142 -31.44 -16.97 11.68
N CYS A 143 -30.13 -16.89 11.96
CA CYS A 143 -29.31 -18.08 12.25
C CYS A 143 -29.82 -18.83 13.49
N PHE A 144 -30.14 -18.11 14.58
CA PHE A 144 -30.65 -18.72 15.80
C PHE A 144 -32.06 -19.27 15.64
N ALA A 145 -32.98 -18.51 15.06
CA ALA A 145 -34.37 -18.92 14.83
C ALA A 145 -34.48 -20.09 13.83
N GLY A 146 -33.55 -20.14 12.86
CA GLY A 146 -33.39 -21.24 11.92
C GLY A 146 -32.60 -22.42 12.46
N ASN A 147 -32.22 -22.44 13.74
CA ASN A 147 -31.43 -23.49 14.38
C ASN A 147 -30.17 -23.88 13.60
N TRP A 148 -29.50 -22.91 12.98
CA TRP A 148 -28.29 -23.12 12.18
C TRP A 148 -28.45 -24.08 10.99
N GLN A 149 -29.68 -24.26 10.50
CA GLN A 149 -29.93 -25.00 9.25
C GLN A 149 -29.42 -24.21 8.03
N GLU A 150 -29.07 -24.93 6.96
CA GLU A 150 -28.41 -24.37 5.78
C GLU A 150 -29.17 -23.20 5.14
N THR A 151 -30.48 -23.36 4.88
CA THR A 151 -31.29 -22.34 4.19
C THR A 151 -31.42 -21.03 4.98
N PRO A 152 -31.77 -21.03 6.28
CA PRO A 152 -31.73 -19.83 7.10
C PRO A 152 -30.35 -19.17 7.18
N VAL A 153 -29.28 -19.95 7.26
CA VAL A 153 -27.89 -19.44 7.30
C VAL A 153 -27.52 -18.77 5.97
N PHE A 154 -27.92 -19.33 4.83
CA PHE A 154 -27.70 -18.71 3.52
C PHE A 154 -28.41 -17.35 3.42
N ILE A 155 -29.69 -17.29 3.80
CA ILE A 155 -30.47 -16.04 3.80
C ILE A 155 -29.85 -15.03 4.77
N ALA A 156 -29.49 -15.46 5.98
CA ALA A 156 -28.83 -14.62 6.97
C ALA A 156 -27.50 -14.06 6.45
N THR A 157 -26.74 -14.85 5.71
CA THR A 157 -25.46 -14.42 5.11
C THR A 157 -25.69 -13.31 4.08
N VAL A 158 -26.69 -13.43 3.22
CA VAL A 158 -27.05 -12.36 2.26
C VAL A 158 -27.47 -11.09 3.00
N VAL A 159 -28.30 -11.20 4.04
CA VAL A 159 -28.72 -10.05 4.87
C VAL A 159 -27.52 -9.41 5.59
N LEU A 160 -26.59 -10.22 6.07
CA LEU A 160 -25.35 -9.74 6.71
C LEU A 160 -24.50 -8.96 5.71
N ILE A 161 -24.31 -9.46 4.49
CA ILE A 161 -23.58 -8.77 3.42
C ILE A 161 -24.24 -7.42 3.12
N LEU A 162 -25.56 -7.38 3.00
CA LEU A 162 -26.30 -6.12 2.82
C LEU A 162 -26.10 -5.16 4.00
N GLY A 163 -26.13 -5.66 5.24
CA GLY A 163 -25.86 -4.87 6.44
C GLY A 163 -24.47 -4.25 6.45
N LEU A 164 -23.45 -5.03 6.10
CA LEU A 164 -22.07 -4.54 5.97
C LEU A 164 -21.91 -3.52 4.83
N ALA A 165 -22.53 -3.77 3.68
CA ALA A 165 -22.52 -2.84 2.55
C ALA A 165 -23.17 -1.49 2.90
N MET A 166 -24.29 -1.51 3.62
CA MET A 166 -24.98 -0.31 4.09
C MET A 166 -24.14 0.50 5.09
N TRP A 167 -23.31 -0.16 5.91
CA TRP A 167 -22.37 0.54 6.78
C TRP A 167 -21.38 1.36 5.95
N SER A 168 -20.75 0.73 4.94
CA SER A 168 -19.78 1.36 4.06
C SER A 168 -20.38 2.55 3.28
N LEU A 169 -21.63 2.44 2.81
CA LEU A 169 -22.31 3.52 2.07
C LEU A 169 -22.70 4.74 2.94
N GLY A 170 -22.57 4.63 4.27
CA GLY A 170 -22.98 5.65 5.22
C GLY A 170 -22.09 6.90 5.22
N SER A 171 -20.82 6.79 4.87
CA SER A 171 -19.90 7.93 4.83
C SER A 171 -18.71 7.73 3.89
N PRO A 172 -18.08 8.81 3.39
CA PRO A 172 -16.85 8.73 2.59
C PRO A 172 -15.74 7.91 3.25
N ALA A 173 -15.46 8.16 4.53
CA ALA A 173 -14.44 7.45 5.28
C ALA A 173 -14.72 5.96 5.50
N ASP A 174 -16.00 5.54 5.54
CA ASP A 174 -16.36 4.13 5.59
C ASP A 174 -16.27 3.48 4.20
N TYR A 175 -16.73 4.18 3.16
CA TYR A 175 -16.75 3.68 1.78
C TYR A 175 -15.35 3.54 1.18
N ASN A 176 -14.53 4.60 1.23
CA ASN A 176 -13.20 4.65 0.62
C ASN A 176 -12.19 3.71 1.31
N ASP A 177 -12.49 3.26 2.53
CA ASP A 177 -11.68 2.24 3.20
C ASP A 177 -12.02 0.81 2.73
N ALA A 178 -13.27 0.60 2.32
CA ALA A 178 -13.80 -0.71 1.94
C ALA A 178 -13.74 -0.97 0.42
N VAL A 179 -13.69 0.07 -0.42
CA VAL A 179 -13.77 -0.04 -1.88
C VAL A 179 -12.67 0.78 -2.55
N ASP A 180 -11.92 0.16 -3.48
CA ASP A 180 -10.87 0.85 -4.27
C ASP A 180 -11.32 1.22 -5.69
N THR A 181 -12.31 0.51 -6.23
CA THR A 181 -12.81 0.67 -7.61
C THR A 181 -13.66 1.93 -7.80
N GLY A 182 -14.09 2.55 -6.71
CA GLY A 182 -14.82 3.81 -6.68
C GLY A 182 -14.33 4.68 -5.54
N ALA A 183 -14.84 5.90 -5.50
CA ALA A 183 -14.62 6.81 -4.39
C ALA A 183 -15.90 7.58 -4.08
N MET A 184 -16.08 7.90 -2.80
CA MET A 184 -17.14 8.75 -2.31
C MET A 184 -16.54 10.05 -1.78
N ILE A 185 -17.18 11.17 -2.15
CA ILE A 185 -16.70 12.53 -1.87
C ILE A 185 -17.75 13.27 -1.04
N ASP A 186 -17.30 13.93 0.04
CA ASP A 186 -18.12 14.90 0.78
C ASP A 186 -18.18 16.23 0.01
N LEU A 187 -19.38 16.67 -0.34
CA LEU A 187 -19.59 17.92 -1.08
C LEU A 187 -19.69 19.13 -0.15
N GLY A 188 -19.73 18.92 1.17
CA GLY A 188 -19.89 19.94 2.21
C GLY A 188 -21.30 20.54 2.29
N SER A 189 -21.94 20.76 1.14
CA SER A 189 -23.30 21.25 0.97
C SER A 189 -23.98 20.57 -0.21
N SER A 190 -25.30 20.76 -0.34
CA SER A 190 -26.03 20.32 -1.54
C SER A 190 -25.48 21.02 -2.79
N ARG A 191 -25.21 20.26 -3.85
CA ARG A 191 -24.66 20.74 -5.12
C ARG A 191 -25.49 20.24 -6.30
N LYS A 192 -25.30 20.87 -7.45
CA LYS A 192 -25.87 20.44 -8.73
C LYS A 192 -24.80 19.83 -9.64
N ILE A 193 -25.16 18.84 -10.45
CA ILE A 193 -24.20 18.14 -11.31
C ILE A 193 -23.69 19.05 -12.43
N GLU A 194 -24.51 20.00 -12.86
CA GLU A 194 -24.21 21.00 -13.88
C GLU A 194 -23.04 21.91 -13.48
N GLU A 195 -22.90 22.23 -12.18
CA GLU A 195 -21.76 23.00 -11.66
C GLU A 195 -20.42 22.29 -11.94
N PHE A 196 -20.42 20.95 -11.88
CA PHE A 196 -19.25 20.15 -12.21
C PHE A 196 -19.07 20.02 -13.72
N ALA A 197 -20.15 19.87 -14.49
CA ALA A 197 -20.06 19.83 -15.95
C ALA A 197 -19.39 21.09 -16.51
N ASP A 198 -19.80 22.28 -16.04
CA ASP A 198 -19.23 23.56 -16.48
C ASP A 198 -17.77 23.74 -16.06
N ALA A 199 -17.37 23.21 -14.90
CA ALA A 199 -15.99 23.30 -14.43
C ALA A 199 -15.04 22.35 -15.19
N TYR A 200 -15.53 21.17 -15.58
CA TYR A 200 -14.69 20.10 -16.14
C TYR A 200 -14.74 19.98 -17.68
N ARG A 201 -15.68 20.65 -18.36
CA ARG A 201 -15.82 20.63 -19.83
C ARG A 201 -14.57 21.07 -20.60
N HIS A 202 -13.74 21.95 -20.02
CA HIS A 202 -12.53 22.45 -20.68
C HIS A 202 -11.26 21.67 -20.30
N LEU A 203 -11.35 20.70 -19.39
CA LEU A 203 -10.20 19.91 -18.99
C LEU A 203 -9.98 18.79 -20.00
N ARG A 204 -8.82 18.81 -20.65
CA ARG A 204 -8.39 17.72 -21.52
C ARG A 204 -7.79 16.61 -20.68
N THR A 205 -8.34 15.41 -20.85
CA THR A 205 -7.85 14.17 -20.23
C THR A 205 -7.69 13.09 -21.33
N PRO A 206 -7.06 11.94 -21.05
CA PRO A 206 -6.96 10.85 -22.02
C PRO A 206 -8.33 10.33 -22.48
N LEU A 207 -9.33 10.36 -21.59
CA LEU A 207 -10.73 10.01 -21.90
C LEU A 207 -11.53 11.18 -22.49
N GLY A 208 -10.86 12.26 -22.91
CA GLY A 208 -11.51 13.48 -23.40
C GLY A 208 -11.96 14.40 -22.26
N SER A 209 -12.78 15.40 -22.59
CA SER A 209 -13.42 16.27 -21.61
C SER A 209 -14.69 15.69 -21.04
N ALA A 210 -15.10 16.22 -19.90
CA ALA A 210 -16.33 15.81 -19.26
C ALA A 210 -17.58 16.25 -20.04
N TYR A 211 -18.63 15.43 -20.00
CA TYR A 211 -19.97 15.75 -20.50
C TYR A 211 -21.04 15.10 -19.62
N LEU A 212 -22.32 15.45 -19.80
CA LEU A 212 -23.43 14.89 -19.05
C LEU A 212 -24.07 13.72 -19.80
N ALA A 213 -24.35 12.65 -19.06
CA ALA A 213 -25.07 11.49 -19.55
C ALA A 213 -25.95 10.86 -18.45
N ALA A 214 -26.98 10.13 -18.85
CA ALA A 214 -27.76 9.27 -17.96
C ALA A 214 -27.15 7.86 -17.89
N LEU A 215 -27.14 7.28 -16.68
CA LEU A 215 -26.56 5.97 -16.40
C LEU A 215 -27.63 4.92 -16.05
N SER A 216 -27.65 3.80 -16.76
CA SER A 216 -28.43 2.60 -16.42
C SER A 216 -27.66 1.72 -15.42
N PRO A 217 -28.32 1.06 -14.45
CA PRO A 217 -29.78 0.99 -14.22
C PRO A 217 -30.32 2.08 -13.28
N THR A 218 -29.50 3.07 -12.93
CA THR A 218 -29.86 4.05 -11.89
C THR A 218 -30.67 5.25 -12.38
N ASP A 219 -30.72 5.45 -13.70
CA ASP A 219 -31.26 6.62 -14.41
C ASP A 219 -30.74 7.97 -13.89
N LYS A 220 -29.57 7.96 -13.25
CA LYS A 220 -28.94 9.17 -12.72
C LYS A 220 -28.19 9.91 -13.82
N THR A 221 -28.34 11.23 -13.82
CA THR A 221 -27.44 12.12 -14.54
C THR A 221 -26.06 12.10 -13.87
N ALA A 222 -25.04 11.88 -14.68
CA ALA A 222 -23.65 11.81 -14.28
C ALA A 222 -22.79 12.68 -15.20
N LEU A 223 -21.72 13.22 -14.62
CA LEU A 223 -20.56 13.70 -15.35
C LEU A 223 -19.77 12.48 -15.86
N VAL A 224 -19.48 12.40 -17.14
CA VAL A 224 -18.82 11.27 -17.78
C VAL A 224 -17.58 11.72 -18.56
N PHE A 225 -16.52 10.92 -18.51
CA PHE A 225 -15.34 11.03 -19.36
C PHE A 225 -15.16 9.71 -20.14
N GLY A 226 -15.02 9.78 -21.46
CA GLY A 226 -15.04 8.62 -22.37
C GLY A 226 -16.41 8.45 -23.04
N PRO A 227 -16.82 7.25 -23.47
CA PRO A 227 -16.04 6.03 -23.51
C PRO A 227 -14.88 6.10 -24.49
N ASP A 228 -13.78 5.43 -24.18
CA ASP A 228 -12.73 5.19 -25.15
C ASP A 228 -13.12 4.12 -26.19
N SER A 229 -12.19 3.77 -27.08
CA SER A 229 -12.37 2.75 -28.12
C SER A 229 -12.68 1.35 -27.57
N THR A 230 -12.38 1.09 -26.29
CA THR A 230 -12.66 -0.18 -25.60
C THR A 230 -13.96 -0.14 -24.79
N GLY A 231 -14.67 0.99 -24.78
CA GLY A 231 -15.90 1.19 -24.02
C GLY A 231 -15.66 1.57 -22.56
N GLN A 232 -14.43 1.90 -22.16
CA GLN A 232 -14.10 2.31 -20.80
C GLN A 232 -14.39 3.78 -20.58
N TYR A 233 -15.04 4.11 -19.47
CA TYR A 233 -15.34 5.48 -19.08
C TYR A 233 -15.32 5.67 -17.56
N LEU A 234 -15.03 6.89 -17.14
CA LEU A 234 -15.19 7.35 -15.77
C LEU A 234 -16.51 8.09 -15.64
N TYR A 235 -17.17 7.95 -14.49
CA TYR A 235 -18.38 8.69 -14.20
C TYR A 235 -18.36 9.25 -12.78
N PHE A 236 -19.07 10.37 -12.61
CA PHE A 236 -19.32 11.00 -11.34
C PHE A 236 -20.80 11.39 -11.25
N TYR A 237 -21.52 10.89 -10.25
CA TYR A 237 -22.92 11.26 -10.01
C TYR A 237 -23.15 11.67 -8.56
N LEU A 238 -24.24 12.42 -8.33
CA LEU A 238 -24.65 12.83 -6.98
C LEU A 238 -25.60 11.81 -6.33
N THR A 239 -25.49 11.64 -5.01
CA THR A 239 -26.51 10.91 -4.25
C THR A 239 -27.85 11.63 -4.29
N GLY A 240 -28.97 10.94 -4.03
CA GLY A 240 -30.30 11.56 -4.16
C GLY A 240 -30.55 12.73 -3.20
N ASP A 241 -29.76 12.87 -2.13
CA ASP A 241 -29.75 14.02 -1.22
C ASP A 241 -28.74 15.11 -1.62
N ASN A 242 -27.99 14.91 -2.70
CA ASN A 242 -26.95 15.80 -3.24
C ASN A 242 -25.86 16.19 -2.23
N LEU A 243 -25.69 15.43 -1.14
CA LEU A 243 -24.67 15.68 -0.12
C LEU A 243 -23.35 14.98 -0.44
N LEU A 244 -23.40 13.94 -1.27
CA LEU A 244 -22.26 13.11 -1.61
C LEU A 244 -22.15 12.95 -3.13
N GLY A 245 -20.92 12.90 -3.59
CA GLY A 245 -20.58 12.53 -4.95
C GLY A 245 -19.98 11.13 -4.98
N TYR A 246 -20.30 10.37 -6.01
CA TYR A 246 -19.74 9.04 -6.26
C TYR A 246 -18.93 9.07 -7.55
N VAL A 247 -17.64 8.79 -7.45
CA VAL A 247 -16.75 8.56 -8.59
C VAL A 247 -16.63 7.07 -8.81
N GLY A 248 -16.85 6.62 -10.03
CA GLY A 248 -16.63 5.25 -10.43
C GLY A 248 -15.94 5.17 -11.78
N PHE A 249 -15.22 4.08 -11.99
CA PHE A 249 -14.79 3.62 -13.30
C PHE A 249 -15.76 2.54 -13.75
N SER A 250 -16.22 2.59 -15.00
CA SER A 250 -17.13 1.60 -15.57
C SER A 250 -16.58 0.17 -15.41
N PRO A 251 -17.25 -0.71 -14.63
CA PRO A 251 -17.18 -2.13 -14.84
C PRO A 251 -18.51 -2.61 -15.44
N VAL A 252 -18.57 -3.89 -15.78
CA VAL A 252 -19.78 -4.58 -16.23
C VAL A 252 -20.97 -4.28 -15.30
N GLY A 253 -22.04 -3.67 -15.83
CA GLY A 253 -23.32 -3.47 -15.11
C GLY A 253 -23.80 -2.02 -14.98
N ILE A 254 -22.94 -1.03 -15.24
CA ILE A 254 -23.37 0.37 -15.43
C ILE A 254 -23.08 0.75 -16.88
N SER A 255 -24.08 1.32 -17.57
CA SER A 255 -23.94 1.74 -18.97
C SER A 255 -24.50 3.13 -19.19
N ILE A 256 -23.95 3.83 -20.18
CA ILE A 256 -24.50 5.09 -20.67
C ILE A 256 -25.80 4.76 -21.42
N SER A 257 -26.94 5.18 -20.87
CA SER A 257 -28.25 4.96 -21.50
C SER A 257 -28.62 6.11 -22.44
N GLN A 258 -28.22 7.33 -22.11
CA GLN A 258 -28.51 8.51 -22.92
C GLN A 258 -27.42 9.57 -22.74
N VAL A 259 -26.90 10.11 -23.84
CA VAL A 259 -26.01 11.28 -23.83
C VAL A 259 -26.86 12.55 -23.75
N LEU A 260 -26.54 13.46 -22.82
CA LEU A 260 -27.29 14.69 -22.57
C LEU A 260 -26.57 15.93 -23.10
N THR A 261 -25.23 15.94 -23.04
CA THR A 261 -24.39 16.95 -23.68
C THR A 261 -23.22 16.28 -24.41
N GLU A 262 -22.61 16.99 -25.37
CA GLU A 262 -21.42 16.50 -26.05
C GLU A 262 -20.14 16.95 -25.33
N PRO A 263 -19.07 16.13 -25.34
CA PRO A 263 -17.76 16.55 -24.87
C PRO A 263 -17.13 17.59 -25.81
N GLU A 264 -16.47 18.59 -25.25
CA GLU A 264 -15.71 19.60 -26.00
C GLU A 264 -14.46 19.01 -26.66
N PHE A 265 -13.81 18.08 -25.95
CA PHE A 265 -12.69 17.29 -26.44
C PHE A 265 -13.08 15.80 -26.42
N PRO A 266 -13.15 15.10 -27.56
CA PRO A 266 -13.39 13.66 -27.58
C PRO A 266 -12.19 12.88 -27.00
N PRO A 267 -12.40 11.64 -26.54
CA PRO A 267 -11.30 10.74 -26.18
C PRO A 267 -10.42 10.47 -27.39
N GLU A 268 -9.11 10.64 -27.22
CA GLU A 268 -8.12 10.39 -28.26
C GLU A 268 -7.26 9.20 -27.85
N MET A 269 -7.45 8.05 -28.50
CA MET A 269 -6.48 6.97 -28.41
C MET A 269 -5.32 7.29 -29.36
N PRO A 270 -4.05 7.20 -28.91
CA PRO A 270 -2.90 7.41 -29.78
C PRO A 270 -2.93 6.45 -30.99
N GLN A 271 -3.16 6.97 -32.20
CA GLN A 271 -3.11 6.18 -33.43
C GLN A 271 -1.64 5.95 -33.82
N ASN A 272 -1.24 4.70 -34.08
CA ASN A 272 0.14 4.32 -34.40
C ASN A 272 1.18 4.71 -33.33
N ALA A 273 0.78 4.63 -32.06
CA ALA A 273 1.64 4.91 -30.91
C ALA A 273 2.71 3.84 -30.70
N THR A 274 3.85 4.25 -30.14
CA THR A 274 4.86 3.32 -29.62
C THR A 274 4.28 2.53 -28.43
N LEU A 275 4.92 1.42 -28.03
CA LEU A 275 4.54 0.69 -26.82
C LEU A 275 4.54 1.61 -25.60
N ALA A 276 5.52 2.51 -25.48
CA ALA A 276 5.60 3.46 -24.37
C ALA A 276 4.42 4.43 -24.37
N ASP A 277 4.01 4.97 -25.52
CA ASP A 277 2.84 5.85 -25.63
C ASP A 277 1.55 5.11 -25.23
N GLN A 278 1.40 3.84 -25.61
CA GLN A 278 0.26 3.00 -25.23
C GLN A 278 0.25 2.73 -23.71
N LEU A 279 1.42 2.46 -23.13
CA LEU A 279 1.57 2.27 -21.68
C LEU A 279 1.28 3.56 -20.91
N CYS A 280 1.75 4.72 -21.39
CA CYS A 280 1.40 6.04 -20.83
C CYS A 280 -0.11 6.26 -20.84
N TYR A 281 -0.75 6.07 -22.00
CA TYR A 281 -2.20 6.22 -22.15
C TYR A 281 -2.97 5.32 -21.17
N HIS A 282 -2.60 4.04 -21.08
CA HIS A 282 -3.27 3.10 -20.20
C HIS A 282 -3.06 3.43 -18.71
N SER A 283 -1.83 3.82 -18.35
CA SER A 283 -1.47 4.25 -17.00
C SER A 283 -2.22 5.52 -16.59
N ASP A 284 -2.35 6.47 -17.51
CA ASP A 284 -3.10 7.70 -17.29
C ASP A 284 -4.58 7.43 -17.07
N ILE A 285 -5.20 6.50 -17.80
CA ILE A 285 -6.57 6.05 -17.54
C ILE A 285 -6.71 5.49 -16.12
N PHE A 286 -5.79 4.62 -15.69
CA PHE A 286 -5.82 4.06 -14.34
C PHE A 286 -5.72 5.14 -13.26
N ARG A 287 -4.83 6.13 -13.44
CA ARG A 287 -4.68 7.24 -12.49
C ARG A 287 -5.84 8.21 -12.52
N MET A 288 -6.53 8.33 -13.66
CA MET A 288 -7.56 9.34 -13.87
C MET A 288 -8.69 9.25 -12.82
N LYS A 289 -9.00 8.06 -12.28
CA LYS A 289 -9.94 7.91 -11.15
C LYS A 289 -9.47 8.65 -9.89
N ASP A 290 -8.23 8.42 -9.48
CA ASP A 290 -7.66 9.01 -8.27
C ASP A 290 -7.49 10.53 -8.44
N TRP A 291 -7.01 10.97 -9.63
CA TRP A 291 -6.97 12.38 -9.98
C TRP A 291 -8.37 13.02 -9.96
N LEU A 292 -9.38 12.37 -10.53
CA LEU A 292 -10.73 12.93 -10.60
C LEU A 292 -11.28 13.12 -9.19
N LYS A 293 -11.07 12.16 -8.28
CA LYS A 293 -11.43 12.29 -6.87
C LYS A 293 -10.76 13.52 -6.23
N GLU A 294 -9.43 13.63 -6.35
CA GLU A 294 -8.67 14.75 -5.78
C GLU A 294 -9.09 16.10 -6.37
N SER A 295 -9.29 16.14 -7.68
CA SER A 295 -9.73 17.32 -8.41
C SER A 295 -11.11 17.76 -7.95
N LEU A 296 -12.06 16.84 -7.77
CA LEU A 296 -13.41 17.12 -7.28
C LEU A 296 -13.39 17.63 -5.85
N GLU A 297 -12.58 17.03 -4.97
CA GLU A 297 -12.38 17.51 -3.60
C GLU A 297 -11.76 18.91 -3.55
N ALA A 298 -10.80 19.20 -4.43
CA ALA A 298 -10.22 20.51 -4.59
C ALA A 298 -11.27 21.52 -5.09
N PHE A 299 -12.02 21.18 -6.14
CA PHE A 299 -13.08 22.01 -6.69
C PHE A 299 -14.15 22.35 -5.65
N VAL A 300 -14.57 21.39 -4.83
CA VAL A 300 -15.52 21.64 -3.72
C VAL A 300 -14.96 22.66 -2.72
N LYS A 301 -13.64 22.65 -2.47
CA LYS A 301 -12.98 23.54 -1.51
C LYS A 301 -12.64 24.91 -2.07
N THR A 302 -12.20 24.99 -3.33
CA THR A 302 -11.59 26.20 -3.91
C THR A 302 -12.39 26.78 -5.07
N GLY A 303 -13.34 26.04 -5.63
CA GLY A 303 -14.09 26.42 -6.83
C GLY A 303 -13.33 26.21 -8.14
N THR A 304 -12.12 25.65 -8.11
CA THR A 304 -11.30 25.41 -9.31
C THR A 304 -10.83 23.95 -9.37
N PRO A 305 -11.08 23.23 -10.48
CA PRO A 305 -10.61 21.86 -10.61
C PRO A 305 -9.09 21.83 -10.77
N LEU A 306 -8.47 20.74 -10.33
CA LEU A 306 -7.06 20.49 -10.58
C LEU A 306 -6.85 20.12 -12.06
N PRO A 307 -5.78 20.62 -12.72
CA PRO A 307 -5.47 20.20 -14.07
C PRO A 307 -5.04 18.72 -14.11
N PHE A 308 -5.38 18.01 -15.18
CA PHE A 308 -4.81 16.68 -15.45
C PHE A 308 -3.39 16.85 -16.03
N ARG A 309 -2.44 16.05 -15.56
CA ARG A 309 -1.04 16.09 -16.02
C ARG A 309 -0.69 14.75 -16.65
N PRO A 310 -0.76 14.56 -17.98
CA PRO A 310 -0.48 13.28 -18.61
C PRO A 310 0.95 12.81 -18.35
N LEU A 311 1.16 11.50 -18.44
CA LEU A 311 2.48 10.87 -18.38
C LEU A 311 3.25 11.08 -19.69
N GLU A 312 4.56 11.25 -19.56
CA GLU A 312 5.49 11.21 -20.68
C GLU A 312 6.10 9.80 -20.84
N PRO A 313 6.52 9.39 -22.06
CA PRO A 313 7.18 8.09 -22.28
C PRO A 313 8.42 7.87 -21.41
N SER A 314 9.14 8.94 -21.05
CA SER A 314 10.29 8.93 -20.15
C SER A 314 9.95 8.42 -18.74
N GLN A 315 8.67 8.38 -18.38
CA GLN A 315 8.15 7.97 -17.08
C GLN A 315 7.71 6.50 -17.04
N ILE A 316 7.87 5.75 -18.14
CA ILE A 316 7.61 4.32 -18.22
C ILE A 316 8.93 3.58 -18.37
N TYR A 317 9.13 2.58 -17.50
CA TYR A 317 10.33 1.75 -17.49
C TYR A 317 9.97 0.28 -17.53
N THR A 318 10.80 -0.51 -18.19
CA THR A 318 10.68 -1.97 -18.20
C THR A 318 11.61 -2.54 -17.15
N PHE A 319 11.07 -3.33 -16.23
CA PHE A 319 11.82 -4.01 -15.18
C PHE A 319 11.89 -5.49 -15.51
N ARG A 320 13.11 -5.98 -15.71
CA ARG A 320 13.37 -7.37 -16.11
C ARG A 320 14.18 -8.07 -15.04
N GLU A 321 13.73 -9.25 -14.65
CA GLU A 321 14.54 -10.17 -13.87
C GLU A 321 15.35 -11.10 -14.79
N SER A 322 16.58 -11.37 -14.36
CA SER A 322 17.45 -12.37 -14.96
C SER A 322 18.18 -13.11 -13.84
N PHE A 323 18.36 -14.41 -14.01
CA PHE A 323 19.07 -15.24 -13.05
C PHE A 323 20.52 -15.42 -13.47
N ASP A 324 21.45 -15.28 -12.53
CA ASP A 324 22.83 -15.72 -12.70
C ASP A 324 23.15 -16.79 -11.65
N LEU A 325 24.04 -17.73 -11.95
CA LEU A 325 24.34 -18.91 -11.11
C LEU A 325 24.77 -18.56 -9.67
N ILE A 326 25.07 -17.29 -9.39
CA ILE A 326 25.63 -16.75 -8.14
C ILE A 326 24.65 -15.77 -7.43
N GLY A 327 23.51 -15.40 -8.05
CA GLY A 327 22.64 -14.36 -7.51
C GLY A 327 21.39 -14.02 -8.33
N GLN A 328 20.74 -12.92 -7.97
CA GLN A 328 19.63 -12.31 -8.72
C GLN A 328 20.10 -11.01 -9.35
N HIS A 329 19.75 -10.82 -10.61
CA HIS A 329 20.05 -9.60 -11.35
C HIS A 329 18.77 -9.04 -11.96
N PHE A 330 18.56 -7.73 -11.80
CA PHE A 330 17.46 -7.03 -12.46
C PHE A 330 17.99 -5.87 -13.29
N THR A 331 17.35 -5.61 -14.42
CA THR A 331 17.59 -4.41 -15.22
C THR A 331 16.34 -3.53 -15.20
N LEU A 332 16.56 -2.23 -15.08
CA LEU A 332 15.53 -1.23 -15.32
C LEU A 332 15.88 -0.46 -16.59
N GLU A 333 15.09 -0.65 -17.62
CA GLU A 333 15.27 -0.06 -18.94
C GLU A 333 14.27 1.08 -19.16
N ASP A 334 14.70 2.17 -19.78
CA ASP A 334 13.80 3.23 -20.23
C ASP A 334 13.02 2.83 -21.49
N HIS A 335 12.13 3.72 -21.95
CA HIS A 335 11.35 3.53 -23.18
C HIS A 335 12.19 3.35 -24.46
N LEU A 336 13.49 3.69 -24.45
CA LEU A 336 14.41 3.48 -25.57
C LEU A 336 15.17 2.14 -25.45
N GLY A 337 14.93 1.37 -24.39
CA GLY A 337 15.64 0.14 -24.07
C GLY A 337 17.03 0.37 -23.46
N GLN A 338 17.33 1.59 -23.00
CA GLN A 338 18.60 1.88 -22.33
C GLN A 338 18.48 1.56 -20.84
N THR A 339 19.40 0.78 -20.32
CA THR A 339 19.48 0.48 -18.89
C THR A 339 19.77 1.75 -18.10
N ARG A 340 18.90 2.09 -17.15
CA ARG A 340 19.03 3.23 -16.22
C ARG A 340 19.55 2.80 -14.86
N TYR A 341 19.12 1.63 -14.41
CA TYR A 341 19.61 1.00 -13.18
C TYR A 341 19.78 -0.50 -13.38
N THR A 342 20.75 -1.05 -12.67
CA THR A 342 20.86 -2.49 -12.46
C THR A 342 20.65 -2.79 -10.99
N VAL A 343 20.13 -3.97 -10.68
CA VAL A 343 19.99 -4.42 -9.30
C VAL A 343 20.73 -5.73 -9.16
N GLU A 344 21.64 -5.79 -8.20
CA GLU A 344 22.44 -6.97 -7.93
C GLU A 344 22.18 -7.50 -6.51
N GLY A 345 21.85 -8.77 -6.42
CA GLY A 345 21.80 -9.52 -5.16
C GLY A 345 22.72 -10.73 -5.22
N THR A 346 23.62 -10.87 -4.26
CA THR A 346 24.47 -12.06 -4.13
C THR A 346 23.83 -13.06 -3.16
N ALA A 347 23.84 -14.35 -3.47
CA ALA A 347 23.39 -15.41 -2.56
C ALA A 347 24.07 -15.27 -1.17
N PRO A 348 23.34 -15.31 -0.04
CA PRO A 348 21.97 -15.79 0.17
C PRO A 348 20.85 -14.75 -0.06
N LEU A 349 21.07 -13.74 -0.90
CA LEU A 349 20.06 -12.81 -1.38
C LEU A 349 19.41 -11.99 -0.25
N VAL A 350 20.18 -11.69 0.78
CA VAL A 350 19.77 -10.84 1.92
C VAL A 350 19.87 -9.37 1.58
N THR A 351 20.90 -9.01 0.81
CA THR A 351 21.18 -7.63 0.40
C THR A 351 21.05 -7.52 -1.11
N LEU A 352 20.30 -6.51 -1.57
CA LEU A 352 20.23 -6.11 -2.97
C LEU A 352 20.66 -4.66 -3.10
N ARG A 353 21.41 -4.36 -4.15
CA ARG A 353 21.97 -3.03 -4.42
C ARG A 353 21.44 -2.54 -5.75
N VAL A 354 20.85 -1.34 -5.74
CA VAL A 354 20.46 -0.62 -6.94
C VAL A 354 21.66 0.22 -7.35
N LEU A 355 22.18 -0.04 -8.54
CA LEU A 355 23.35 0.61 -9.11
C LEU A 355 22.91 1.49 -10.28
N ASP A 356 23.47 2.70 -10.36
CA ASP A 356 23.30 3.55 -11.53
C ASP A 356 24.13 3.07 -12.74
N VAL A 357 24.07 3.84 -13.83
CA VAL A 357 24.80 3.54 -15.08
C VAL A 357 26.32 3.54 -14.93
N ASP A 358 26.85 4.23 -13.91
CA ASP A 358 28.28 4.28 -13.60
C ASP A 358 28.69 3.17 -12.60
N GLY A 359 27.74 2.32 -12.19
CA GLY A 359 27.95 1.25 -11.21
C GLY A 359 28.00 1.75 -9.77
N GLN A 360 27.60 2.98 -9.48
CA GLN A 360 27.53 3.52 -8.13
C GLN A 360 26.24 3.08 -7.45
N GLU A 361 26.36 2.70 -6.17
CA GLU A 361 25.20 2.30 -5.37
C GLU A 361 24.39 3.55 -4.98
N VAL A 362 23.17 3.64 -5.53
CA VAL A 362 22.22 4.71 -5.20
C VAL A 362 21.27 4.30 -4.07
N PHE A 363 20.92 3.01 -4.02
CA PHE A 363 20.03 2.44 -3.01
C PHE A 363 20.47 1.03 -2.62
N ARG A 364 20.23 0.67 -1.37
CA ARG A 364 20.42 -0.70 -0.86
C ARG A 364 19.22 -1.15 -0.07
N MET A 365 18.83 -2.40 -0.30
CA MET A 365 17.76 -3.06 0.43
C MET A 365 18.33 -4.25 1.19
N THR A 366 17.95 -4.40 2.46
CA THR A 366 18.25 -5.62 3.21
C THR A 366 16.99 -6.28 3.74
N LYS A 367 16.75 -7.53 3.33
CA LYS A 367 15.67 -8.36 3.86
C LYS A 367 16.04 -8.79 5.26
N GLN A 368 15.17 -8.50 6.23
CA GLN A 368 15.33 -9.04 7.57
C GLN A 368 14.75 -10.47 7.61
N LEU A 369 15.62 -11.45 7.85
CA LEU A 369 15.24 -12.86 7.92
C LEU A 369 14.47 -13.20 9.22
N GLY A 370 13.85 -14.38 9.28
CA GLY A 370 13.20 -14.96 10.47
C GLY A 370 12.16 -14.11 11.20
N HIS A 371 11.62 -13.09 10.55
CA HIS A 371 10.43 -12.38 10.99
C HIS A 371 9.16 -13.02 10.43
N ALA A 372 8.06 -12.99 11.21
CA ALA A 372 6.78 -13.56 10.82
C ALA A 372 6.19 -12.89 9.56
N LEU A 373 6.45 -11.59 9.38
CA LEU A 373 6.04 -10.81 8.22
C LEU A 373 7.27 -10.27 7.51
N ALA A 374 7.17 -10.15 6.19
CA ALA A 374 8.24 -9.61 5.36
C ALA A 374 8.62 -8.20 5.82
N THR A 375 9.92 -7.99 6.01
CA THR A 375 10.47 -6.72 6.50
C THR A 375 11.76 -6.42 5.76
N TYR A 376 11.87 -5.20 5.24
CA TYR A 376 13.01 -4.74 4.44
C TYR A 376 13.49 -3.40 4.96
N LYS A 377 14.80 -3.25 5.15
CA LYS A 377 15.42 -1.94 5.41
C LYS A 377 15.92 -1.34 4.12
N PHE A 378 15.59 -0.08 3.89
CA PHE A 378 16.01 0.67 2.72
C PHE A 378 17.07 1.68 3.16
N TYR A 379 18.16 1.74 2.42
CA TYR A 379 19.25 2.67 2.63
C TYR A 379 19.47 3.47 1.36
N GLU A 380 19.65 4.78 1.51
CA GLU A 380 20.01 5.71 0.46
C GLU A 380 21.37 6.30 0.84
N SER A 381 22.39 6.14 -0.01
CA SER A 381 23.76 6.58 0.30
C SER A 381 24.26 6.13 1.69
N ASP A 382 24.08 4.84 2.01
CA ASP A 382 24.37 4.20 3.32
C ASP A 382 23.60 4.75 4.54
N ARG A 383 22.66 5.68 4.37
CA ARG A 383 21.78 6.16 5.44
C ARG A 383 20.46 5.43 5.41
N LEU A 384 19.93 5.06 6.58
CA LEU A 384 18.62 4.42 6.67
C LEU A 384 17.54 5.39 6.16
N TYR A 385 16.94 5.05 5.03
CA TYR A 385 15.81 5.76 4.44
C TYR A 385 14.50 5.39 5.18
N GLY A 386 14.34 4.11 5.50
CA GLY A 386 13.21 3.62 6.29
C GLY A 386 13.15 2.10 6.37
N THR A 387 12.19 1.59 7.14
CA THR A 387 11.91 0.15 7.24
C THR A 387 10.52 -0.14 6.69
N LEU A 388 10.46 -0.91 5.60
CA LEU A 388 9.23 -1.35 4.95
C LEU A 388 8.72 -2.63 5.63
N GLU A 389 7.52 -2.58 6.17
CA GLU A 389 6.91 -3.69 6.91
C GLU A 389 5.59 -4.11 6.27
N LYS A 390 5.45 -5.42 5.99
CA LYS A 390 4.16 -6.01 5.54
C LYS A 390 3.12 -5.86 6.64
N GLN A 391 1.95 -5.36 6.28
CA GLN A 391 0.80 -5.19 7.16
C GLN A 391 -0.10 -6.43 7.06
N LEU A 392 -0.77 -6.78 8.16
CA LEU A 392 -1.81 -7.82 8.15
C LEU A 392 -3.10 -7.22 7.57
N GLU A 393 -3.32 -7.38 6.28
CA GLU A 393 -4.61 -7.15 5.61
C GLU A 393 -5.14 -8.47 5.04
N PHE A 394 -6.46 -8.69 5.11
CA PHE A 394 -7.08 -9.97 4.78
C PHE A 394 -7.16 -10.27 3.28
N ALA A 395 -7.20 -9.23 2.45
CA ALA A 395 -7.61 -9.36 1.04
C ALA A 395 -6.50 -9.00 0.03
N ARG A 396 -5.38 -8.45 0.50
CA ARG A 396 -4.34 -7.90 -0.36
C ARG A 396 -3.05 -7.65 0.39
N ASP A 397 -1.96 -7.54 -0.37
CA ASP A 397 -0.69 -7.11 0.15
C ASP A 397 -0.62 -5.59 0.36
N ARG A 398 -0.15 -5.21 1.54
CA ARG A 398 0.13 -3.83 1.91
C ARG A 398 1.41 -3.77 2.71
N PHE A 399 2.25 -2.80 2.38
CA PHE A 399 3.47 -2.50 3.09
C PHE A 399 3.53 -1.02 3.42
N THR A 400 4.05 -0.68 4.59
CA THR A 400 4.20 0.70 5.03
C THR A 400 5.61 0.95 5.54
N MET A 401 6.11 2.16 5.30
CA MET A 401 7.41 2.63 5.75
C MET A 401 7.28 4.07 6.23
N GLU A 402 7.71 4.35 7.45
CA GLU A 402 7.89 5.73 7.91
C GLU A 402 9.26 6.23 7.44
N THR A 403 9.28 7.40 6.80
CA THR A 403 10.48 8.07 6.27
C THR A 403 10.54 9.50 6.81
N SER A 404 11.66 10.19 6.59
CA SER A 404 11.77 11.63 6.89
C SER A 404 10.84 12.51 6.05
N GLU A 405 10.34 12.00 4.94
CA GLU A 405 9.49 12.74 3.99
C GLU A 405 7.99 12.49 4.21
N GLY A 406 7.65 11.52 5.06
CA GLY A 406 6.27 11.09 5.29
C GLY A 406 6.12 9.58 5.37
N THR A 407 4.86 9.14 5.42
CA THR A 407 4.50 7.72 5.43
C THR A 407 4.39 7.22 3.99
N LEU A 408 5.29 6.32 3.62
CA LEU A 408 5.27 5.63 2.35
C LEU A 408 4.43 4.36 2.44
N GLU A 409 3.59 4.12 1.45
CA GLU A 409 2.72 2.96 1.34
C GLU A 409 2.82 2.32 -0.04
N LEU A 410 3.13 1.02 -0.05
CA LEU A 410 3.05 0.15 -1.22
C LEU A 410 1.83 -0.76 -1.03
N ARG A 411 0.90 -0.73 -1.98
CA ARG A 411 -0.38 -1.43 -1.85
C ARG A 411 -0.78 -2.11 -3.15
N GLU A 412 -1.22 -3.35 -3.06
CA GLU A 412 -1.76 -4.09 -4.19
C GLU A 412 -3.12 -3.54 -4.63
N TYR A 413 -3.33 -3.41 -5.95
CA TYR A 413 -4.59 -3.05 -6.57
C TYR A 413 -5.55 -4.24 -6.52
N LEU A 414 -6.77 -4.00 -6.05
CA LEU A 414 -7.85 -4.99 -6.10
C LEU A 414 -8.60 -4.88 -7.43
N GLY A 415 -8.94 -6.03 -8.01
CA GLY A 415 -9.79 -6.10 -9.22
C GLY A 415 -9.09 -5.79 -10.54
N THR A 416 -7.76 -5.77 -10.56
CA THR A 416 -6.97 -5.74 -11.80
C THR A 416 -6.58 -7.15 -12.25
N VAL A 417 -6.35 -7.34 -13.54
CA VAL A 417 -5.68 -8.56 -14.05
C VAL A 417 -4.20 -8.46 -13.70
N GLY A 418 -3.64 -9.51 -13.10
CA GLY A 418 -2.26 -9.52 -12.58
C GLY A 418 -2.10 -8.91 -11.18
N ARG A 419 -0.91 -9.07 -10.61
CA ARG A 419 -0.51 -8.56 -9.29
C ARG A 419 0.15 -7.19 -9.42
N ASN A 420 -0.69 -6.15 -9.42
CA ASN A 420 -0.30 -4.78 -9.66
C ASN A 420 -0.22 -4.00 -8.34
N PHE A 421 0.75 -3.10 -8.19
CA PHE A 421 0.94 -2.31 -6.97
C PHE A 421 0.98 -0.82 -7.25
N ARG A 422 0.49 -0.02 -6.30
CA ARG A 422 0.70 1.44 -6.22
C ARG A 422 1.66 1.79 -5.11
N VAL A 423 2.46 2.82 -5.36
CA VAL A 423 3.34 3.44 -4.36
C VAL A 423 2.87 4.86 -4.10
N THR A 424 2.64 5.18 -2.83
CA THR A 424 2.20 6.50 -2.38
C THR A 424 3.07 7.01 -1.24
N LEU A 425 3.24 8.32 -1.14
CA LEU A 425 3.90 9.01 -0.04
C LEU A 425 2.92 10.04 0.53
N ASP A 426 2.51 9.87 1.78
CA ASP A 426 1.43 10.65 2.41
C ASP A 426 0.16 10.73 1.55
N GLY A 427 -0.15 9.63 0.85
CA GLY A 427 -1.28 9.53 -0.07
C GLY A 427 -1.02 10.09 -1.47
N ARG A 428 0.05 10.87 -1.70
CA ARG A 428 0.45 11.31 -3.04
C ARG A 428 1.01 10.12 -3.84
N MET A 429 0.47 9.85 -5.01
CA MET A 429 0.96 8.79 -5.89
C MET A 429 2.36 9.10 -6.42
N LEU A 430 3.32 8.21 -6.15
CA LEU A 430 4.70 8.28 -6.67
C LEU A 430 4.88 7.44 -7.93
N GLY A 431 4.20 6.29 -7.99
CA GLY A 431 4.32 5.37 -9.12
C GLY A 431 3.45 4.12 -8.97
N GLY A 432 3.56 3.25 -9.97
CA GLY A 432 2.94 1.92 -10.01
C GLY A 432 3.93 0.86 -10.51
N ILE A 433 3.75 -0.36 -10.04
CA ILE A 433 4.50 -1.55 -10.47
C ILE A 433 3.49 -2.52 -11.06
N MET A 434 3.44 -2.61 -12.39
CA MET A 434 2.44 -3.37 -13.14
C MET A 434 3.06 -4.67 -13.67
N GLU A 435 2.44 -5.81 -13.42
CA GLU A 435 2.91 -7.10 -13.95
C GLU A 435 2.90 -7.10 -15.49
N ASP A 436 3.98 -7.59 -16.11
CA ASP A 436 4.02 -7.75 -17.58
C ASP A 436 3.27 -9.01 -17.99
N LEU A 437 1.99 -8.82 -18.34
CA LEU A 437 1.07 -9.89 -18.71
C LEU A 437 1.32 -10.51 -20.09
N ALA A 438 2.34 -10.06 -20.83
CA ALA A 438 2.65 -10.66 -22.13
C ALA A 438 3.01 -12.14 -21.95
N LEU A 439 2.24 -13.03 -22.60
CA LEU A 439 2.42 -14.49 -22.52
C LEU A 439 3.64 -14.93 -23.34
N ASN A 440 4.82 -14.68 -22.80
CA ASN A 440 6.10 -15.10 -23.36
C ASN A 440 6.90 -15.89 -22.31
N ILE A 441 7.89 -16.67 -22.77
CA ILE A 441 8.69 -17.54 -21.89
C ILE A 441 9.36 -16.74 -20.75
N PRO A 442 9.97 -15.57 -21.00
CA PRO A 442 10.52 -14.73 -19.93
C PRO A 442 9.49 -14.40 -18.83
N ASN A 443 8.30 -13.95 -19.18
CA ASN A 443 7.28 -13.53 -18.21
C ASN A 443 6.56 -14.71 -17.53
N LEU A 444 6.64 -15.92 -18.10
CA LEU A 444 6.15 -17.15 -17.46
C LEU A 444 7.12 -17.65 -16.38
N VAL A 445 8.41 -17.34 -16.53
CA VAL A 445 9.49 -17.80 -15.65
C VAL A 445 9.91 -16.74 -14.63
N PHE A 446 9.81 -15.45 -15.00
CA PHE A 446 10.29 -14.31 -14.24
C PHE A 446 9.18 -13.29 -13.97
N ASP A 447 9.25 -12.61 -12.83
CA ASP A 447 8.28 -11.60 -12.42
C ASP A 447 8.61 -10.22 -13.04
N ASN A 448 8.59 -10.16 -14.38
CA ASN A 448 8.81 -8.93 -15.14
C ASN A 448 7.65 -7.94 -14.94
N ALA A 449 7.98 -6.65 -14.95
CA ALA A 449 7.01 -5.61 -14.68
C ALA A 449 7.29 -4.33 -15.49
N TYR A 450 6.27 -3.48 -15.60
CA TYR A 450 6.42 -2.09 -16.00
C TYR A 450 6.36 -1.20 -14.77
N LEU A 451 7.30 -0.26 -14.65
CA LEU A 451 7.26 0.79 -13.65
C LEU A 451 6.70 2.06 -14.27
N ILE A 452 5.63 2.56 -13.68
CA ILE A 452 5.02 3.84 -14.00
C ILE A 452 5.51 4.84 -12.94
N VAL A 453 6.14 5.94 -13.36
CA VAL A 453 6.84 6.85 -12.43
C VAL A 453 6.33 8.27 -12.55
N TYR A 454 5.47 8.67 -11.62
CA TYR A 454 4.93 10.03 -11.57
C TYR A 454 5.91 11.06 -11.00
N ASP A 455 6.89 10.59 -10.22
CA ASP A 455 7.93 11.41 -9.63
C ASP A 455 9.31 10.85 -10.00
N PRO A 456 9.96 11.38 -11.06
CA PRO A 456 11.23 10.84 -11.57
C PRO A 456 12.36 10.84 -10.53
N GLU A 457 12.35 11.75 -9.56
CA GLU A 457 13.34 11.78 -8.47
C GLU A 457 13.23 10.54 -7.57
N LYS A 458 12.08 9.88 -7.56
CA LYS A 458 11.82 8.66 -6.78
C LYS A 458 12.05 7.37 -7.56
N LEU A 459 12.59 7.43 -8.78
CA LEU A 459 12.86 6.25 -9.61
C LEU A 459 13.74 5.19 -8.91
N PRO A 460 14.86 5.53 -8.22
CA PRO A 460 15.65 4.53 -7.49
C PRO A 460 14.86 3.80 -6.40
N LEU A 461 14.02 4.54 -5.67
CA LEU A 461 13.16 4.01 -4.63
C LEU A 461 12.08 3.06 -5.21
N LEU A 462 11.45 3.45 -6.32
CA LEU A 462 10.48 2.61 -7.03
C LEU A 462 11.11 1.34 -7.58
N THR A 463 12.36 1.44 -8.07
CA THR A 463 13.15 0.28 -8.52
C THR A 463 13.39 -0.69 -7.36
N ALA A 464 13.81 -0.18 -6.20
CA ALA A 464 13.97 -0.99 -5.00
C ALA A 464 12.64 -1.64 -4.55
N MET A 465 11.51 -0.97 -4.72
CA MET A 465 10.19 -1.56 -4.42
C MET A 465 9.78 -2.63 -5.41
N ALA A 466 10.06 -2.46 -6.71
CA ALA A 466 9.77 -3.47 -7.73
C ALA A 466 10.52 -4.79 -7.45
N VAL A 467 11.79 -4.70 -7.05
CA VAL A 467 12.59 -5.85 -6.59
C VAL A 467 11.92 -6.54 -5.40
N MET A 468 11.44 -5.76 -4.43
CA MET A 468 10.76 -6.30 -3.25
C MET A 468 9.47 -7.02 -3.65
N VAL A 469 8.65 -6.39 -4.49
CA VAL A 469 7.41 -6.97 -5.03
C VAL A 469 7.72 -8.30 -5.70
N ALA A 470 8.57 -8.33 -6.73
CA ALA A 470 8.94 -9.56 -7.45
C ALA A 470 9.35 -10.69 -6.50
N ARG A 471 10.12 -10.38 -5.45
CA ARG A 471 10.54 -11.38 -4.47
C ARG A 471 9.44 -11.90 -3.55
N GLU A 472 8.49 -11.05 -3.16
CA GLU A 472 7.34 -11.53 -2.39
C GLU A 472 6.34 -12.28 -3.29
N LEU A 473 6.20 -11.90 -4.58
CA LEU A 473 5.44 -12.67 -5.58
C LEU A 473 6.00 -14.08 -5.73
N ALA A 474 7.31 -14.20 -5.98
CA ALA A 474 8.01 -15.48 -6.10
C ALA A 474 7.89 -16.35 -4.84
N ARG A 475 7.95 -15.73 -3.65
CA ARG A 475 7.75 -16.44 -2.38
C ARG A 475 6.35 -17.01 -2.28
N ASP A 476 5.31 -16.22 -2.54
CA ASP A 476 3.92 -16.67 -2.42
C ASP A 476 3.65 -17.87 -3.33
N ARG A 477 4.21 -17.87 -4.56
CA ARG A 477 4.14 -19.00 -5.51
C ARG A 477 4.85 -20.27 -5.00
N SER A 478 5.93 -20.15 -4.22
CA SER A 478 6.66 -21.29 -3.67
C SER A 478 6.01 -21.94 -2.44
N THR A 479 5.07 -21.22 -1.80
CA THR A 479 4.35 -21.67 -0.59
C THR A 479 2.93 -22.16 -0.84
N GLY A 480 2.39 -21.94 -2.05
CA GLY A 480 1.13 -22.53 -2.53
C GLY A 480 1.39 -23.82 -3.29
#